data_AF-A0A916CKQ8-F1
#
_entry.id   AF-A0A916CKQ8-F1
#
_cell.length_a   1.000
_cell.length_b   1.000
_cell.length_c   1.000
_cell.angle_alpha   90.00
_cell.angle_beta   90.00
_cell.angle_gamma   90.00
#
_symmetry.space_group_name_H-M   'P 1'
#
loop_
_entity.id
_entity.type
_entity.pdbx_description
1 polymer ?
#
loop_
_entity_poly.entity_id
_entity_poly.type
_entity_poly.pdbx_seq_one_letter_code
_entity_poly.pdbx_strand_id
1 'polypeptide(L)'
;MLRSSMKNLFLRAMMIGALMVVFCWNTAMSLEYRFSVDDYVSLKINNTLIASYDAYPWGVAEGTVNFTEGWYPIELIYKNRWGSTAFRFYEREDSNDPWGIVPLTDLRSLDGSGALVQGLRADYYTLGGSFLGTLYGEGPIEHGWLNLYEGVTGQWGNGIVDTNWGDFEERLTGEIFVSSAAVPTPEPSTWCLFLAGLIGLVAVRRQRSGS
;
A
#
# COMPACT_ATOMS: atom_id res chain seq x y z
N MET A 1 39.05 -31.38 40.28
CA MET A 1 39.22 -30.16 39.47
C MET A 1 38.51 -30.18 38.10
N LEU A 2 38.11 -31.31 37.51
CA LEU A 2 37.47 -31.33 36.17
C LEU A 2 36.02 -30.81 36.09
N ARG A 3 35.25 -30.76 37.18
CA ARG A 3 33.82 -30.36 37.14
C ARG A 3 33.57 -28.86 36.89
N SER A 4 34.56 -28.00 37.11
CA SER A 4 34.41 -26.55 36.94
C SER A 4 34.52 -26.12 35.46
N SER A 5 35.33 -26.82 34.66
CA SER A 5 35.60 -26.44 33.26
C SER A 5 34.43 -26.67 32.30
N MET A 6 33.54 -27.63 32.59
CA MET A 6 32.41 -27.95 31.71
C MET A 6 31.24 -26.96 31.82
N LYS A 7 31.05 -26.32 32.98
CA LYS A 7 29.97 -25.34 33.18
C LYS A 7 30.18 -24.06 32.35
N ASN A 8 31.45 -23.65 32.19
CA ASN A 8 31.79 -22.47 31.41
C ASN A 8 31.68 -22.68 29.90
N LEU A 9 31.82 -23.92 29.42
CA LEU A 9 31.64 -24.26 28.00
C LEU A 9 30.16 -24.31 27.62
N PHE A 10 29.29 -24.83 28.52
CA PHE A 10 27.85 -24.88 28.32
C PHE A 10 27.20 -23.48 28.32
N LEU A 11 27.66 -22.57 29.20
CA LEU A 11 27.15 -21.19 29.24
C LEU A 11 27.53 -20.39 27.98
N ARG A 12 28.73 -20.62 27.42
CA ARG A 12 29.16 -19.97 26.18
C ARG A 12 28.45 -20.51 24.94
N ALA A 13 28.11 -21.80 24.92
CA ALA A 13 27.30 -22.39 23.85
C ALA A 13 25.84 -21.89 23.88
N MET A 14 25.25 -21.68 25.07
CA MET A 14 23.90 -21.09 25.18
C MET A 14 23.86 -19.61 24.79
N MET A 15 24.92 -18.83 25.05
CA MET A 15 24.96 -17.41 24.61
C MET A 15 25.08 -17.24 23.10
N ILE A 16 25.65 -18.21 22.37
CA ILE A 16 25.70 -18.15 20.90
C ILE A 16 24.33 -18.52 20.30
N GLY A 17 23.51 -19.33 20.98
CA GLY A 17 22.15 -19.67 20.55
C GLY A 17 21.10 -18.57 20.78
N ALA A 18 21.36 -17.62 21.69
CA ALA A 18 20.44 -16.53 22.00
C ALA A 18 20.60 -15.30 21.07
N LEU A 19 21.57 -15.32 20.16
CA LEU A 19 21.77 -14.29 19.14
C LEU A 19 21.27 -14.76 17.77
N MET A 20 20.16 -15.52 17.71
CA MET A 20 19.37 -15.61 16.49
C MET A 20 18.58 -14.30 16.36
N VAL A 21 19.26 -13.29 15.79
CA VAL A 21 18.60 -12.13 15.22
C VAL A 21 17.61 -12.66 14.18
N VAL A 22 16.32 -12.65 14.52
CA VAL A 22 15.25 -12.78 13.55
C VAL A 22 15.36 -11.55 12.66
N PHE A 23 16.15 -11.67 11.60
CA PHE A 23 16.04 -10.77 10.47
C PHE A 23 14.68 -11.08 9.85
N CYS A 24 13.63 -10.41 10.31
CA CYS A 24 12.44 -10.24 9.48
C CYS A 24 12.88 -9.38 8.29
N TRP A 25 13.12 -10.04 7.16
CA TRP A 25 13.23 -9.33 5.89
C TRP A 25 11.80 -8.89 5.58
N ASN A 26 11.44 -7.65 5.92
CA ASN A 26 10.28 -7.00 5.32
C ASN A 26 10.64 -6.79 3.85
N THR A 27 10.34 -7.77 3.02
CA THR A 27 10.53 -7.65 1.58
C THR A 27 9.47 -6.69 1.06
N ALA A 28 9.90 -5.57 0.47
CA ALA A 28 9.01 -4.71 -0.28
C ALA A 28 8.35 -5.52 -1.40
N MET A 29 7.02 -5.53 -1.43
CA MET A 29 6.23 -6.12 -2.49
C MET A 29 5.88 -5.05 -3.51
N SER A 30 5.72 -5.47 -4.75
CA SER A 30 5.28 -4.62 -5.86
C SER A 30 3.77 -4.52 -5.82
N LEU A 31 3.21 -3.36 -5.48
CA LEU A 31 1.79 -3.08 -5.61
C LEU A 31 1.59 -2.19 -6.83
N GLU A 32 0.69 -2.58 -7.71
CA GLU A 32 0.37 -1.82 -8.92
C GLU A 32 -0.91 -1.02 -8.71
N TYR A 33 -0.89 0.22 -9.17
CA TYR A 33 -2.02 1.14 -9.16
C TYR A 33 -2.43 1.48 -10.59
N ARG A 34 -3.74 1.59 -10.82
CA ARG A 34 -4.32 2.03 -12.08
C ARG A 34 -5.39 3.09 -11.83
N PHE A 35 -5.41 4.09 -12.70
CA PHE A 35 -6.49 5.05 -12.82
C PHE A 35 -7.20 4.89 -14.14
N SER A 36 -8.52 5.05 -14.12
CA SER A 36 -9.35 5.27 -15.29
C SER A 36 -9.96 6.66 -15.15
N VAL A 37 -9.54 7.60 -15.99
CA VAL A 37 -9.78 9.02 -15.75
C VAL A 37 -10.16 9.82 -17.01
N ASP A 38 -11.03 10.80 -16.81
CA ASP A 38 -11.45 11.83 -17.76
C ASP A 38 -11.54 13.16 -16.95
N ASP A 39 -10.62 14.12 -17.03
CA ASP A 39 -9.50 14.29 -17.99
C ASP A 39 -8.09 14.11 -17.38
N TYR A 40 -7.90 14.43 -16.09
CA TYR A 40 -6.57 14.53 -15.47
C TYR A 40 -6.49 13.76 -14.16
N VAL A 41 -5.39 13.03 -13.94
CA VAL A 41 -5.02 12.53 -12.62
C VAL A 41 -3.51 12.68 -12.37
N SER A 42 -3.14 12.90 -11.12
CA SER A 42 -1.77 12.73 -10.62
C SER A 42 -1.83 12.04 -9.26
N LEU A 43 -1.17 10.90 -9.13
CA LEU A 43 -0.99 10.17 -7.87
C LEU A 43 0.45 10.32 -7.39
N LYS A 44 0.61 10.77 -6.15
CA LYS A 44 1.84 10.63 -5.38
C LYS A 44 1.59 9.81 -4.13
N ILE A 45 2.53 8.90 -3.84
CA ILE A 45 2.57 8.18 -2.57
C ILE A 45 3.96 8.40 -1.97
N ASN A 46 4.01 8.77 -0.70
CA ASN A 46 5.24 9.13 0.01
C ASN A 46 6.08 10.16 -0.78
N ASN A 47 5.41 11.19 -1.30
CA ASN A 47 5.99 12.26 -2.14
C ASN A 47 6.66 11.80 -3.46
N THR A 48 6.45 10.55 -3.88
CA THR A 48 6.94 10.01 -5.15
C THR A 48 5.78 9.97 -6.14
N LEU A 49 5.97 10.54 -7.34
CA LEU A 49 4.99 10.44 -8.43
C LEU A 49 4.92 8.99 -8.90
N ILE A 50 3.74 8.39 -8.78
CA ILE A 50 3.50 6.99 -9.14
C ILE A 50 2.89 6.89 -10.53
N ALA A 51 1.85 7.67 -10.78
CA ALA A 51 1.15 7.70 -12.04
C ALA A 51 0.60 9.09 -12.31
N SER A 52 0.56 9.49 -13.59
CA SER A 52 -0.14 10.70 -14.01
C SER A 52 -0.71 10.52 -15.40
N TYR A 53 -1.85 11.13 -15.63
CA TYR A 53 -2.44 11.24 -16.95
C TYR A 53 -2.94 12.67 -17.14
N ASP A 54 -2.59 13.26 -18.27
CA ASP A 54 -2.95 14.62 -18.63
C ASP A 54 -3.19 14.71 -20.14
N ALA A 55 -4.30 14.16 -20.60
CA ALA A 55 -4.67 14.21 -22.02
C ALA A 55 -6.19 14.06 -22.20
N TYR A 56 -6.62 14.16 -23.45
CA TYR A 56 -7.96 13.88 -23.91
C TYR A 56 -7.87 12.91 -25.10
N PRO A 57 -8.81 11.98 -25.29
CA PRO A 57 -10.01 11.68 -24.46
C PRO A 57 -9.67 10.81 -23.25
N TRP A 58 -10.66 10.44 -22.42
CA TRP A 58 -10.56 9.44 -21.34
C TRP A 58 -9.40 8.44 -21.55
N GLY A 59 -8.46 8.43 -20.61
CA GLY A 59 -7.34 7.50 -20.60
C GLY A 59 -7.15 6.69 -19.32
N VAL A 60 -6.05 5.96 -19.31
CA VAL A 60 -5.61 5.13 -18.21
C VAL A 60 -4.20 5.57 -17.80
N ALA A 61 -3.94 5.62 -16.49
CA ALA A 61 -2.61 5.85 -15.93
C ALA A 61 -2.26 4.64 -15.04
N GLU A 62 -1.04 4.15 -15.09
CA GLU A 62 -0.58 3.05 -14.26
C GLU A 62 0.76 3.38 -13.62
N GLY A 63 1.01 2.81 -12.45
CA GLY A 63 2.29 2.94 -11.77
C GLY A 63 2.45 1.85 -10.72
N THR A 64 3.70 1.62 -10.33
CA THR A 64 4.05 0.56 -9.37
C THR A 64 4.78 1.17 -8.19
N VAL A 65 4.44 0.72 -6.99
CA VAL A 65 5.18 1.03 -5.76
C VAL A 65 5.88 -0.21 -5.25
N ASN A 66 7.05 -0.02 -4.64
CA ASN A 66 7.81 -1.06 -3.96
C ASN A 66 8.09 -0.60 -2.53
N PHE A 67 7.05 -0.57 -1.71
CA PHE A 67 7.14 -0.16 -0.31
C PHE A 67 7.06 -1.36 0.62
N THR A 68 7.58 -1.20 1.84
CA THR A 68 7.27 -2.13 2.93
C THR A 68 5.81 -1.98 3.31
N GLU A 69 5.23 -2.97 3.99
CA GLU A 69 3.87 -2.84 4.50
C GLU A 69 3.74 -1.64 5.45
N GLY A 70 2.66 -0.87 5.29
CA GLY A 70 2.37 0.25 6.19
C GLY A 70 1.50 1.34 5.58
N TRP A 71 1.28 2.38 6.38
CA TRP A 71 0.56 3.59 5.97
C TRP A 71 1.51 4.61 5.39
N TYR A 72 1.18 5.12 4.20
CA TYR A 72 1.98 6.11 3.49
C TYR A 72 1.14 7.33 3.13
N PRO A 73 1.72 8.55 3.21
CA PRO A 73 1.03 9.74 2.73
C PRO A 73 0.64 9.58 1.25
N ILE A 74 -0.61 9.90 0.92
CA ILE A 74 -1.13 9.92 -0.44
C ILE A 74 -1.59 11.33 -0.79
N GLU A 75 -1.24 11.77 -1.99
CA GLU A 75 -1.80 12.95 -2.64
C GLU A 75 -2.31 12.51 -4.01
N LEU A 76 -3.59 12.73 -4.24
CA LEU A 76 -4.19 12.54 -5.53
C LEU A 76 -4.86 13.83 -5.98
N ILE A 77 -4.56 14.24 -7.21
CA ILE A 77 -5.19 15.40 -7.83
C ILE A 77 -5.97 14.91 -9.04
N TYR A 78 -7.27 15.16 -9.04
CA TYR A 78 -8.17 14.92 -10.18
C TYR A 78 -8.66 16.26 -10.72
N LYS A 79 -8.80 16.37 -12.04
CA LYS A 79 -9.45 17.53 -12.66
C LYS A 79 -10.40 17.09 -13.77
N ASN A 80 -11.60 17.65 -13.72
CA ASN A 80 -12.52 17.65 -14.85
C ASN A 80 -12.42 19.00 -15.56
N ARG A 81 -12.06 19.01 -16.84
CA ARG A 81 -11.86 20.27 -17.59
C ARG A 81 -13.08 20.70 -18.36
N TRP A 82 -13.83 19.72 -18.82
CA TRP A 82 -15.07 19.87 -19.56
C TRP A 82 -15.74 18.51 -19.58
N GLY A 83 -16.88 18.39 -20.26
CA GLY A 83 -17.29 17.06 -20.68
C GLY A 83 -17.79 16.18 -19.54
N SER A 84 -17.73 14.87 -19.81
CA SER A 84 -18.01 13.82 -18.84
C SER A 84 -16.96 13.76 -17.77
N THR A 85 -17.36 13.32 -16.58
CA THR A 85 -16.45 12.97 -15.49
C THR A 85 -16.28 11.46 -15.42
N ALA A 86 -15.04 11.01 -15.25
CA ALA A 86 -14.74 9.64 -14.88
C ALA A 86 -13.48 9.64 -14.03
N PHE A 87 -13.52 8.93 -12.90
CA PHE A 87 -12.37 8.81 -12.03
C PHE A 87 -12.50 7.57 -11.17
N ARG A 88 -11.69 6.55 -11.47
CA ARG A 88 -11.66 5.28 -10.74
C ARG A 88 -10.24 4.94 -10.34
N PHE A 89 -10.06 4.49 -9.10
CA PHE A 89 -8.77 4.12 -8.54
C PHE A 89 -8.75 2.64 -8.22
N TYR A 90 -7.81 1.94 -8.86
CA TYR A 90 -7.65 0.50 -8.75
C TYR A 90 -6.27 0.13 -8.23
N GLU A 91 -6.19 -1.07 -7.65
CA GLU A 91 -4.96 -1.74 -7.27
C GLU A 91 -4.97 -3.22 -7.63
N ARG A 92 -3.77 -3.81 -7.67
CA ARG A 92 -3.55 -5.26 -7.70
C ARG A 92 -2.15 -5.60 -7.19
N GLU A 93 -2.03 -6.74 -6.51
CA GLU A 93 -0.74 -7.24 -5.99
C GLU A 93 0.01 -8.08 -7.02
N ASP A 94 -0.70 -8.90 -7.82
CA ASP A 94 -0.13 -9.66 -8.92
C ASP A 94 -0.63 -9.12 -10.27
N SER A 95 0.27 -9.00 -11.24
CA SER A 95 -0.04 -8.62 -12.62
C SER A 95 -1.07 -9.53 -13.32
N ASN A 96 -1.26 -10.76 -12.81
CA ASN A 96 -2.24 -11.74 -13.28
C ASN A 96 -3.61 -11.59 -12.59
N ASP A 97 -3.69 -10.87 -11.47
CA ASP A 97 -4.94 -10.63 -10.78
C ASP A 97 -5.78 -9.57 -11.52
N PRO A 98 -7.12 -9.70 -11.46
CA PRO A 98 -8.00 -8.63 -11.93
C PRO A 98 -7.76 -7.37 -11.09
N TRP A 99 -7.94 -6.21 -11.72
CA TRP A 99 -7.92 -4.93 -11.00
C TRP A 99 -9.08 -4.85 -10.01
N GLY A 100 -8.75 -4.62 -8.74
CA GLY A 100 -9.71 -4.33 -7.67
C GLY A 100 -9.80 -2.83 -7.42
N ILE A 101 -10.95 -2.34 -6.97
CA ILE A 101 -11.06 -0.96 -6.46
C ILE A 101 -10.27 -0.87 -5.15
N VAL A 102 -9.50 0.21 -4.98
CA VAL A 102 -8.80 0.45 -3.71
C VAL A 102 -9.82 0.54 -2.58
N PRO A 103 -9.77 -0.34 -1.58
CA PRO A 103 -10.81 -0.45 -0.58
C PRO A 103 -10.77 0.75 0.36
N LEU A 104 -11.96 1.18 0.82
CA LEU A 104 -12.08 2.28 1.79
C LEU A 104 -11.30 1.99 3.10
N THR A 105 -11.15 0.73 3.48
CA THR A 105 -10.38 0.31 4.66
C THR A 105 -8.90 0.64 4.57
N ASP A 106 -8.39 0.85 3.36
CA ASP A 106 -6.99 1.09 3.08
C ASP A 106 -6.74 2.58 2.82
N LEU A 107 -7.76 3.42 3.05
CA LEU A 107 -7.70 4.86 2.97
C LEU A 107 -8.08 5.47 4.31
N ARG A 108 -7.34 6.48 4.75
CA ARG A 108 -7.69 7.24 5.96
C ARG A 108 -7.18 8.67 5.89
N SER A 109 -7.78 9.55 6.68
CA SER A 109 -7.39 10.95 6.78
C SER A 109 -7.79 11.54 8.14
N LEU A 110 -7.38 12.78 8.39
CA LEU A 110 -7.86 13.54 9.54
C LEU A 110 -9.09 14.36 9.13
N ASP A 111 -10.12 14.34 9.96
CA ASP A 111 -11.30 15.19 9.79
C ASP A 111 -11.05 16.64 10.26
N GLY A 112 -12.08 17.49 10.18
CA GLY A 112 -12.00 18.88 10.62
C GLY A 112 -11.78 19.08 12.13
N SER A 113 -11.95 18.03 12.93
CA SER A 113 -11.63 18.01 14.37
C SER A 113 -10.22 17.49 14.66
N GLY A 114 -9.54 16.94 13.66
CA GLY A 114 -8.26 16.25 13.80
C GLY A 114 -8.40 14.78 14.21
N ALA A 115 -9.60 14.20 14.16
CA ALA A 115 -9.82 12.79 14.40
C ALA A 115 -9.52 11.98 13.14
N LEU A 116 -8.97 10.77 13.31
CA LEU A 116 -8.74 9.85 12.20
C LEU A 116 -10.07 9.26 11.73
N VAL A 117 -10.36 9.37 10.44
CA VAL A 117 -11.55 8.80 9.77
C VAL A 117 -11.13 7.92 8.60
N GLN A 118 -11.98 6.96 8.23
CA GLN A 118 -11.79 6.17 7.01
C GLN A 118 -12.07 7.02 5.78
N GLY A 119 -11.32 6.80 4.70
CA GLY A 119 -11.37 7.59 3.48
C GLY A 119 -10.46 8.81 3.50
N LEU A 120 -10.31 9.44 2.35
CA LEU A 120 -9.45 10.59 2.15
C LEU A 120 -10.17 11.90 2.45
N ARG A 121 -9.39 12.94 2.70
CA ARG A 121 -9.89 14.32 2.71
C ARG A 121 -9.86 14.83 1.28
N ALA A 122 -11.00 15.27 0.76
CA ALA A 122 -11.09 15.91 -0.54
C ALA A 122 -11.31 17.41 -0.38
N ASP A 123 -10.39 18.21 -0.89
CA ASP A 123 -10.57 19.65 -1.04
C ASP A 123 -10.92 19.97 -2.50
N TYR A 124 -12.03 20.66 -2.69
CA TYR A 124 -12.59 21.01 -3.99
C TYR A 124 -12.26 22.44 -4.37
N TYR A 125 -11.91 22.65 -5.62
CA TYR A 125 -11.57 23.94 -6.20
C TYR A 125 -12.20 24.10 -7.57
N THR A 126 -12.46 25.35 -7.98
CA THR A 126 -12.60 25.66 -9.41
C THR A 126 -11.25 25.44 -10.11
N LEU A 127 -11.23 25.27 -11.44
CA LEU A 127 -9.96 25.21 -12.17
C LEU A 127 -9.12 26.49 -12.09
N GLY A 128 -9.76 27.63 -11.76
CA GLY A 128 -9.09 28.88 -11.44
C GLY A 128 -8.44 28.92 -10.06
N GLY A 129 -8.62 27.88 -9.24
CA GLY A 129 -8.03 27.73 -7.90
C GLY A 129 -8.88 28.28 -6.75
N SER A 130 -10.13 28.68 -6.99
CA SER A 130 -11.03 29.12 -5.92
C SER A 130 -11.53 27.92 -5.13
N PHE A 131 -11.35 27.93 -3.81
CA PHE A 131 -11.84 26.87 -2.94
C PHE A 131 -13.37 26.83 -2.89
N LEU A 132 -13.93 25.62 -3.02
CA LEU A 132 -15.37 25.34 -3.04
C LEU A 132 -15.86 24.67 -1.76
N GLY A 133 -15.05 23.78 -1.18
CA GLY A 133 -15.42 23.05 0.02
C GLY A 133 -14.49 21.88 0.32
N THR A 134 -14.66 21.28 1.50
CA THR A 134 -13.94 20.08 1.91
C THR A 134 -14.96 18.98 2.21
N LEU A 135 -14.69 17.77 1.74
CA LEU A 135 -15.34 16.53 2.17
C LEU A 135 -14.32 15.66 2.92
N TYR A 136 -14.77 15.00 3.98
CA TYR A 136 -13.95 14.08 4.75
C TYR A 136 -14.48 12.66 4.60
N GLY A 137 -13.55 11.72 4.47
CA GLY A 137 -13.86 10.31 4.35
C GLY A 137 -14.30 9.88 2.95
N GLU A 138 -13.76 10.56 1.93
CA GLU A 138 -14.03 10.23 0.53
C GLU A 138 -13.36 8.91 0.13
N GLY A 139 -14.14 8.02 -0.48
CA GLY A 139 -13.71 6.69 -0.91
C GLY A 139 -14.78 5.61 -0.67
N PRO A 140 -14.66 4.44 -1.31
CA PRO A 140 -13.67 4.10 -2.33
C PRO A 140 -13.87 4.95 -3.61
N ILE A 141 -12.80 5.18 -4.37
CA ILE A 141 -12.85 6.06 -5.54
C ILE A 141 -13.29 5.25 -6.76
N GLU A 142 -14.60 5.26 -7.03
CA GLU A 142 -15.21 4.56 -8.16
C GLU A 142 -16.29 5.43 -8.81
N HIS A 143 -15.87 6.34 -9.68
CA HIS A 143 -16.75 7.30 -10.33
C HIS A 143 -16.67 7.22 -11.86
N GLY A 144 -17.81 7.39 -12.51
CA GLY A 144 -17.90 7.61 -13.96
C GLY A 144 -19.14 7.00 -14.60
N TRP A 145 -19.49 7.55 -15.76
CA TRP A 145 -20.64 7.26 -16.66
C TRP A 145 -21.93 6.67 -16.05
N LEU A 146 -23.03 7.43 -16.23
CA LEU A 146 -24.34 7.41 -15.54
C LEU A 146 -24.46 8.34 -14.31
N ASN A 147 -23.52 9.27 -14.12
CA ASN A 147 -23.54 10.28 -13.05
C ASN A 147 -23.59 9.68 -11.64
N LEU A 148 -23.15 8.45 -11.44
CA LEU A 148 -23.17 7.81 -10.12
C LEU A 148 -21.93 8.22 -9.33
N TYR A 149 -22.15 8.89 -8.21
CA TYR A 149 -21.17 9.12 -7.16
C TYR A 149 -21.61 8.31 -5.94
N GLU A 150 -20.79 7.36 -5.48
CA GLU A 150 -21.13 6.47 -4.36
C GLU A 150 -22.50 5.75 -4.54
N GLY A 151 -22.89 5.49 -5.78
CA GLY A 151 -24.20 4.90 -6.12
C GLY A 151 -25.38 5.89 -6.15
N VAL A 152 -25.14 7.18 -5.98
CA VAL A 152 -26.13 8.27 -6.05
C VAL A 152 -25.98 9.03 -7.36
N THR A 153 -27.06 9.16 -8.12
CA THR A 153 -27.05 9.93 -9.37
C THR A 153 -26.96 11.43 -9.10
N GLY A 154 -25.98 12.10 -9.71
CA GLY A 154 -25.96 13.54 -9.90
C GLY A 154 -25.49 14.38 -8.70
N GLN A 155 -24.52 13.90 -7.90
CA GLN A 155 -23.84 14.72 -6.90
C GLN A 155 -22.38 14.29 -6.72
N TRP A 156 -21.40 15.16 -6.93
CA TRP A 156 -19.96 14.90 -6.74
C TRP A 156 -19.53 15.65 -5.50
N GLY A 157 -18.72 15.03 -4.66
CA GLY A 157 -18.34 15.62 -3.37
C GLY A 157 -19.56 16.01 -2.56
N ASN A 158 -20.59 15.14 -2.53
CA ASN A 158 -21.86 15.41 -1.84
C ASN A 158 -22.54 16.73 -2.26
N GLY A 159 -22.44 17.08 -3.56
CA GLY A 159 -23.06 18.28 -4.13
C GLY A 159 -22.24 19.57 -3.99
N ILE A 160 -20.97 19.48 -3.57
CA ILE A 160 -20.03 20.62 -3.60
C ILE A 160 -19.82 21.11 -5.05
N VAL A 161 -19.87 20.19 -6.01
CA VAL A 161 -19.78 20.49 -7.44
C VAL A 161 -21.08 20.11 -8.15
N ASP A 162 -21.57 20.98 -9.04
CA ASP A 162 -22.75 20.71 -9.88
C ASP A 162 -22.38 19.73 -11.01
N THR A 163 -22.99 18.55 -10.98
CA THR A 163 -22.49 17.35 -11.67
C THR A 163 -23.20 17.00 -12.95
N ASN A 164 -22.84 17.68 -14.02
CA ASN A 164 -22.96 17.01 -15.33
C ASN A 164 -21.82 17.38 -16.26
N TRP A 165 -21.29 18.61 -16.14
CA TRP A 165 -20.29 19.15 -17.06
C TRP A 165 -19.40 20.22 -16.39
N GLY A 166 -19.47 20.34 -15.06
CA GLY A 166 -18.76 21.38 -14.31
C GLY A 166 -17.26 21.16 -14.34
N ASP A 167 -16.51 22.24 -14.48
CA ASP A 167 -15.07 22.26 -14.46
C ASP A 167 -14.55 22.43 -13.02
N PHE A 168 -13.78 21.46 -12.53
CA PHE A 168 -13.30 21.47 -11.15
C PHE A 168 -11.99 20.72 -10.98
N GLU A 169 -11.34 21.00 -9.86
CA GLU A 169 -10.19 20.27 -9.35
C GLU A 169 -10.53 19.72 -7.98
N GLU A 170 -10.25 18.44 -7.79
CA GLU A 170 -10.37 17.75 -6.53
C GLU A 170 -8.97 17.33 -6.06
N ARG A 171 -8.65 17.63 -4.81
CA ARG A 171 -7.40 17.25 -4.16
C ARG A 171 -7.69 16.32 -3.00
N LEU A 172 -7.40 15.04 -3.19
CA LEU A 172 -7.55 13.98 -2.22
C LEU A 172 -6.23 13.79 -1.46
N THR A 173 -6.28 13.90 -0.14
CA THR A 173 -5.10 13.79 0.74
C THR A 173 -5.39 12.92 1.96
N GLY A 174 -4.37 12.22 2.44
CA GLY A 174 -4.48 11.36 3.60
C GLY A 174 -3.34 10.34 3.65
N GLU A 175 -3.68 9.13 4.05
CA GLU A 175 -2.78 7.98 4.04
C GLU A 175 -3.45 6.81 3.31
N ILE A 176 -2.65 6.07 2.54
CA ILE A 176 -3.01 4.79 1.94
C ILE A 176 -2.23 3.66 2.61
N PHE A 177 -2.89 2.55 2.87
CA PHE A 177 -2.24 1.34 3.33
C PHE A 177 -1.67 0.58 2.13
N VAL A 178 -0.40 0.21 2.22
CA VAL A 178 0.24 -0.69 1.26
C VAL A 178 0.37 -2.03 1.97
N SER A 179 -0.36 -3.03 1.50
CA SER A 179 -0.25 -4.40 1.99
C SER A 179 1.08 -5.03 1.55
N SER A 180 1.64 -5.90 2.40
CA SER A 180 2.54 -6.94 1.91
C SER A 180 1.81 -8.26 2.00
N ALA A 181 1.68 -8.98 0.88
CA ALA A 181 1.26 -10.38 0.99
C ALA A 181 2.32 -11.10 1.83
N ALA A 182 1.87 -11.78 2.90
CA ALA A 182 2.77 -12.48 3.79
C ALA A 182 3.67 -13.43 2.98
N VAL A 183 4.99 -13.20 3.01
CA VAL A 183 5.94 -14.21 2.55
C VAL A 183 5.62 -15.47 3.37
N PRO A 184 5.37 -16.64 2.75
CA PRO A 184 5.13 -17.85 3.51
C PRO A 184 6.32 -18.06 4.44
N THR A 185 6.07 -17.94 5.75
CA THR A 185 7.07 -18.26 6.77
C THR A 185 7.63 -19.63 6.42
N PRO A 186 8.96 -19.79 6.23
CA PRO A 186 9.52 -21.09 5.92
C PRO A 186 9.04 -22.06 6.98
N GLU A 187 8.33 -23.11 6.55
CA GLU A 187 7.72 -24.05 7.49
C GLU A 187 8.79 -24.58 8.44
N PRO A 188 8.46 -24.84 9.72
CA PRO A 188 9.40 -25.31 10.73
C PRO A 188 10.25 -26.51 10.27
N SER A 189 9.72 -27.32 9.35
CA SER A 189 10.39 -28.44 8.69
C SER A 189 11.70 -28.04 7.99
N THR A 190 11.76 -26.86 7.39
CA THR A 190 12.94 -26.36 6.66
C THR A 190 14.08 -26.04 7.64
N TRP A 191 13.75 -25.50 8.81
CA TRP A 191 14.68 -25.29 9.92
C TRP A 191 15.14 -26.61 10.56
N CYS A 192 14.22 -27.57 10.73
CA CYS A 192 14.55 -28.90 11.20
C CYS A 192 15.55 -29.62 10.27
N LEU A 193 15.40 -29.49 8.95
CA LEU A 193 16.32 -30.06 7.97
C LEU A 193 17.69 -29.36 7.98
N PHE A 194 17.73 -28.03 8.10
CA PHE A 194 18.99 -27.29 8.24
C PHE A 194 19.75 -27.67 9.51
N LEU A 195 19.04 -27.75 10.65
CA LEU A 195 19.63 -28.14 11.94
C LEU A 195 20.07 -29.62 11.93
N ALA A 196 19.28 -30.51 11.33
CA ALA A 196 19.65 -31.92 11.18
C ALA A 196 20.89 -32.10 10.29
N GLY A 197 21.01 -31.32 9.20
CA GLY A 197 22.19 -31.31 8.34
C GLY A 197 23.46 -30.86 9.06
N LEU A 198 23.37 -29.81 9.89
CA LEU A 198 24.48 -29.32 10.71
C LEU A 198 24.92 -30.34 11.77
N ILE A 199 23.96 -31.03 12.41
CA ILE A 199 24.26 -32.10 13.38
C ILE A 199 24.94 -33.29 12.69
N GLY A 200 24.47 -33.67 11.50
CA GLY A 200 25.08 -34.72 10.68
C GLY A 200 26.55 -34.43 10.32
N LEU A 201 26.86 -33.19 9.92
CA LEU A 201 28.23 -32.78 9.59
C LEU A 201 29.19 -32.85 10.79
N VAL A 202 28.71 -32.52 12.00
CA VAL A 202 29.51 -32.63 13.24
C VAL A 202 29.74 -34.09 13.62
N ALA A 203 28.73 -34.96 13.45
CA ALA A 203 28.85 -36.38 13.72
C ALA A 203 29.86 -37.07 12.78
N VAL A 204 29.81 -36.76 11.48
CA VAL A 204 30.75 -37.31 10.48
C VAL A 204 32.19 -36.85 10.71
N ARG A 205 32.40 -35.59 11.12
CA ARG A 205 33.76 -35.10 11.47
C ARG A 205 34.34 -35.81 12.70
N ARG A 206 33.52 -36.15 13.70
CA ARG A 206 33.98 -36.90 14.89
C ARG A 206 34.35 -38.35 14.58
N GLN A 207 33.65 -39.02 13.66
CA GLN A 207 34.00 -40.39 13.28
C GLN A 207 35.34 -40.49 12.52
N ARG A 208 35.73 -39.46 11.77
CA ARG A 208 37.01 -39.43 11.03
C ARG A 208 38.23 -39.08 11.86
N SER A 209 38.06 -38.60 13.09
CA SER A 209 39.17 -38.20 13.99
C SER A 209 39.47 -39.25 15.07
N GLY A 210 38.79 -40.40 15.03
CA GLY A 210 38.99 -41.53 15.95
C GLY A 210 39.56 -42.80 15.31
N SER A 211 40.09 -42.70 14.08
CA SER A 211 40.82 -43.77 13.38
C SER A 211 42.30 -43.42 13.24
#